data_AF-A0A935HUG3-F1
#
_entry.id   AF-A0A935HUG3-F1
#
_cell.length_a   1.000
_cell.length_b   1.000
_cell.length_c   1.000
_cell.angle_alpha   90.00
_cell.angle_beta   90.00
_cell.angle_gamma   90.00
#
_symmetry.space_group_name_H-M   'P 1'
#
loop_
_entity.id
_entity.type
_entity.pdbx_description
1 polymer ?
#
loop_
_entity_poly.entity_id
_entity_poly.type
_entity_poly.pdbx_seq_one_letter_code
_entity_poly.pdbx_strand_id
1 'polypeptide(L)'
;MTPVLSAFFFGSVEHYRLLAQHPKVIIDIGEHYERQSYRTRTSIVGPNGKQDLVVQIARRSDVFAGLQRPKGVKMPMHTVGLSYVETWPQQHVHAIRSAYGNTPWYIHYIDEIEAVVLKRYERLVDLDLATMRLGMKWLGLKTELVVAEEYVVQGALSDALCAPSTDAGRIGHQTSDNKQILDLRTTLHPKKPLPPALTAAPPYPQIFEDRHGFVPRLSVIDLVMNAGPEALAMIRA
;
A
#
# COMPACT_ATOMS: atom_id res chain seq x y z
N MET A 1 -16.51 -7.44 9.03
CA MET A 1 -16.48 -6.91 7.66
C MET A 1 -15.10 -7.17 7.04
N THR A 2 -15.02 -7.45 5.74
CA THR A 2 -13.73 -7.58 5.04
C THR A 2 -13.36 -6.23 4.41
N PRO A 3 -12.22 -5.62 4.78
CA PRO A 3 -11.77 -4.38 4.16
C PRO A 3 -11.45 -4.56 2.68
N VAL A 4 -11.85 -3.59 1.87
CA VAL A 4 -11.40 -3.43 0.48
C VAL A 4 -10.52 -2.19 0.41
N LEU A 5 -9.31 -2.37 -0.10
CA LEU A 5 -8.23 -1.39 -0.10
C LEU A 5 -7.59 -1.29 -1.48
N SER A 6 -6.83 -0.22 -1.67
CA SER A 6 -5.85 -0.09 -2.74
C SER A 6 -4.54 -0.78 -2.37
N ALA A 7 -3.74 -1.12 -3.37
CA ALA A 7 -2.31 -1.33 -3.16
C ALA A 7 -1.63 0.03 -2.86
N PHE A 8 -0.63 0.06 -1.98
CA PHE A 8 0.07 1.30 -1.61
C PHE A 8 1.59 1.11 -1.65
N PHE A 9 2.29 2.10 -2.20
CA PHE A 9 3.75 2.19 -2.17
C PHE A 9 4.22 2.46 -0.74
N PHE A 10 4.79 1.46 -0.07
CA PHE A 10 5.20 1.53 1.35
C PHE A 10 4.17 2.28 2.21
N GLY A 11 2.96 1.74 2.34
CA GLY A 11 1.84 2.40 3.04
C GLY A 11 2.15 2.88 4.46
N SER A 12 1.26 3.72 5.01
CA SER A 12 1.47 4.31 6.35
C SER A 12 1.39 3.28 7.48
N VAL A 13 1.88 3.63 8.66
CA VAL A 13 1.72 2.79 9.86
C VAL A 13 0.27 2.40 10.10
N GLU A 14 -0.69 3.32 9.91
CA GLU A 14 -2.12 3.03 10.08
C GLU A 14 -2.66 2.05 9.04
N HIS A 15 -2.10 2.04 7.83
CA HIS A 15 -2.44 1.03 6.84
C HIS A 15 -2.04 -0.37 7.35
N TYR A 16 -0.84 -0.54 7.91
CA TYR A 16 -0.44 -1.83 8.47
C TYR A 16 -1.14 -2.18 9.79
N ARG A 17 -1.56 -1.19 10.59
CA ARG A 17 -2.48 -1.40 11.73
C ARG A 17 -3.80 -2.00 11.28
N LEU A 18 -4.39 -1.45 10.22
CA LEU A 18 -5.60 -2.02 9.61
C LEU A 18 -5.37 -3.47 9.19
N LEU A 19 -4.27 -3.75 8.48
CA LEU A 19 -3.96 -5.12 8.07
C LEU A 19 -3.85 -6.05 9.28
N ALA A 20 -3.17 -5.64 10.35
CA ALA A 20 -2.98 -6.44 11.56
C ALA A 20 -4.29 -6.77 12.30
N GLN A 21 -5.32 -5.94 12.16
CA GLN A 21 -6.63 -6.10 12.81
C GLN A 21 -7.57 -7.03 12.03
N HIS A 22 -7.26 -7.34 10.77
CA HIS A 22 -8.11 -8.14 9.91
C HIS A 22 -7.40 -9.44 9.48
N PRO A 23 -8.04 -10.61 9.60
CA PRO A 23 -7.44 -11.87 9.14
C PRO A 23 -7.35 -11.94 7.60
N LYS A 24 -8.18 -11.17 6.90
CA LYS A 24 -8.28 -11.13 5.44
C LYS A 24 -8.64 -9.73 4.98
N VAL A 25 -7.99 -9.26 3.91
CA VAL A 25 -8.33 -8.04 3.19
C VAL A 25 -8.34 -8.29 1.69
N ILE A 26 -9.09 -7.45 0.97
CA ILE A 26 -9.14 -7.46 -0.49
C ILE A 26 -8.40 -6.23 -1.01
N ILE A 27 -7.46 -6.44 -1.92
CA ILE A 27 -6.74 -5.41 -2.64
C ILE A 27 -7.36 -5.31 -4.02
N ASP A 28 -8.14 -4.26 -4.24
CA ASP A 28 -8.84 -4.03 -5.50
C ASP A 28 -7.91 -3.27 -6.45
N ILE A 29 -7.39 -3.98 -7.46
CA ILE A 29 -6.58 -3.37 -8.53
C ILE A 29 -7.43 -3.00 -9.75
N GLY A 30 -8.71 -3.37 -9.77
CA GLY A 30 -9.71 -2.89 -10.72
C GLY A 30 -10.27 -1.51 -10.38
N GLU A 31 -9.95 -0.98 -9.20
CA GLU A 31 -10.35 0.36 -8.76
C GLU A 31 -9.84 1.48 -9.68
N HIS A 32 -10.28 2.71 -9.42
CA HIS A 32 -9.80 3.87 -10.15
C HIS A 32 -8.56 4.49 -9.51
N TYR A 33 -7.56 4.80 -10.33
CA TYR A 33 -6.36 5.50 -9.92
C TYR A 33 -6.67 6.89 -9.34
N GLU A 34 -6.25 7.14 -8.09
CA GLU A 34 -6.33 8.42 -7.40
C GLU A 34 -4.93 9.05 -7.26
N ARG A 35 -4.74 10.23 -7.85
CA ARG A 35 -3.47 10.98 -7.80
C ARG A 35 -3.19 11.51 -6.40
N GLN A 36 -1.91 11.70 -6.08
CA GLN A 36 -1.46 12.27 -4.79
C GLN A 36 -1.91 11.47 -3.56
N SER A 37 -2.21 10.18 -3.75
CA SER A 37 -2.56 9.23 -2.70
C SER A 37 -1.37 8.34 -2.34
N TYR A 38 -1.52 7.45 -1.36
CA TYR A 38 -0.50 6.46 -0.98
C TYR A 38 -0.15 5.47 -2.11
N ARG A 39 -0.91 5.46 -3.21
CA ARG A 39 -0.60 4.72 -4.44
C ARG A 39 0.71 5.15 -5.08
N THR A 40 1.10 6.43 -4.96
CA THR A 40 2.31 6.94 -5.61
C THR A 40 3.21 7.68 -4.66
N ARG A 41 2.93 7.64 -3.35
CA ARG A 41 3.71 8.42 -2.39
C ARG A 41 3.83 7.71 -1.06
N THR A 42 5.01 7.78 -0.49
CA THR A 42 5.27 7.33 0.87
C THR A 42 5.98 8.44 1.65
N SER A 43 5.66 8.58 2.93
CA SER A 43 6.23 9.62 3.78
C SER A 43 7.31 9.04 4.68
N ILE A 44 8.44 9.73 4.77
CA ILE A 44 9.54 9.45 5.70
C ILE A 44 9.90 10.74 6.44
N VAL A 45 10.66 10.65 7.54
CA VAL A 45 11.26 11.81 8.20
C VAL A 45 12.77 11.75 8.05
N GLY A 46 13.37 12.83 7.56
CA GLY A 46 14.81 13.00 7.45
C GLY A 46 15.34 14.09 8.38
N PRO A 47 16.63 14.42 8.28
CA PRO A 47 17.25 15.46 9.09
C PRO A 47 16.54 16.83 8.98
N ASN A 48 15.97 17.11 7.81
CA ASN A 48 15.26 18.37 7.49
C ASN A 48 13.74 18.27 7.69
N GLY A 49 13.27 17.23 8.37
CA GLY A 49 11.85 17.01 8.64
C GLY A 49 11.19 16.06 7.65
N LYS A 50 9.86 16.10 7.61
CA LYS A 50 9.03 15.20 6.81
C LYS A 50 9.25 15.45 5.30
N GLN A 51 9.45 14.36 4.56
CA GLN A 51 9.54 14.39 3.10
C GLN A 51 8.70 13.25 2.49
N ASP A 52 8.17 13.49 1.30
CA ASP A 52 7.39 12.51 0.55
C ASP A 52 8.21 11.99 -0.63
N LEU A 53 8.41 10.67 -0.68
CA LEU A 53 8.99 9.98 -1.82
C LEU A 53 7.87 9.67 -2.81
N VAL A 54 7.98 10.18 -4.04
CA VAL A 54 6.92 10.10 -5.05
C VAL A 54 7.37 9.27 -6.25
N VAL A 55 6.64 8.19 -6.51
CA VAL A 55 6.81 7.33 -7.67
C VAL A 55 6.31 8.04 -8.93
N GLN A 56 7.10 7.99 -10.00
CA GLN A 56 6.76 8.64 -11.27
C GLN A 56 5.91 7.73 -12.15
N ILE A 57 4.79 8.27 -12.62
CA ILE A 57 3.83 7.57 -13.49
C ILE A 57 4.12 7.89 -14.95
N ALA A 58 4.06 6.88 -15.82
CA ALA A 58 4.22 7.04 -17.25
C ALA A 58 3.19 8.02 -17.81
N ARG A 59 3.59 8.85 -18.77
CA ARG A 59 2.62 9.76 -19.39
C ARG A 59 1.66 8.95 -20.24
N ARG A 60 0.50 9.55 -20.49
CA ARG A 60 -0.57 8.96 -21.31
C ARG A 60 -0.07 8.50 -22.68
N SER A 61 0.89 9.21 -23.27
CA SER A 61 1.54 8.92 -24.55
C SER A 61 2.44 7.69 -24.53
N ASP A 62 2.99 7.35 -23.37
CA ASP A 62 4.11 6.40 -23.25
C ASP A 62 3.60 4.96 -23.07
N VAL A 63 2.37 4.80 -22.54
CA VAL A 63 1.74 3.50 -22.25
C VAL A 63 0.78 3.06 -23.36
N PHE A 64 0.09 4.02 -23.97
CA PHE A 64 -0.86 3.77 -25.06
C PHE A 64 -0.40 4.56 -26.28
N ALA A 65 0.58 4.02 -27.01
CA ALA A 65 1.02 4.55 -28.29
C ALA A 65 -0.17 4.53 -29.29
N GLY A 66 -0.91 5.65 -29.35
CA GLY A 66 -1.93 5.88 -30.39
C GLY A 66 -3.40 5.64 -30.02
N LEU A 67 -3.73 5.06 -28.86
CA LEU A 67 -5.14 4.94 -28.44
C LEU A 67 -5.61 6.19 -27.69
N GLN A 68 -6.36 7.04 -28.39
CA GLN A 68 -7.06 8.18 -27.78
C GLN A 68 -8.17 7.66 -26.84
N ARG A 69 -7.95 7.82 -25.53
CA ARG A 69 -8.99 7.55 -24.54
C ARG A 69 -10.06 8.66 -24.58
N PRO A 70 -11.35 8.32 -24.45
CA PRO A 70 -12.41 9.31 -24.29
C PRO A 70 -12.16 10.17 -23.03
N LYS A 71 -12.42 11.47 -23.15
CA LYS A 71 -12.31 12.43 -22.06
C LYS A 71 -13.31 12.05 -20.96
N GLY A 72 -12.87 11.93 -19.71
CA GLY A 72 -13.72 11.61 -18.55
C GLY A 72 -13.70 10.14 -18.09
N VAL A 73 -13.08 9.22 -18.84
CA VAL A 73 -12.92 7.83 -18.39
C VAL A 73 -11.81 7.75 -17.35
N LYS A 74 -12.16 7.33 -16.13
CA LYS A 74 -11.21 7.09 -15.04
C LYS A 74 -10.29 5.91 -15.41
N MET A 75 -9.02 6.01 -15.02
CA MET A 75 -8.02 4.98 -15.31
C MET A 75 -8.10 3.86 -14.27
N PRO A 76 -8.30 2.59 -14.67
CA PRO A 76 -8.20 1.46 -13.74
C PRO A 76 -6.77 1.34 -13.21
N MET A 77 -6.64 1.03 -11.92
CA MET A 77 -5.38 1.04 -11.18
C MET A 77 -4.37 0.03 -11.76
N HIS A 78 -4.82 -1.16 -12.17
CA HIS A 78 -3.98 -2.17 -12.82
C HIS A 78 -3.45 -1.77 -14.22
N THR A 79 -3.93 -0.65 -14.80
CA THR A 79 -3.44 -0.14 -16.09
C THR A 79 -2.43 1.01 -15.96
N VAL A 80 -2.13 1.45 -14.73
CA VAL A 80 -1.23 2.57 -14.48
C VAL A 80 0.23 2.12 -14.64
N GLY A 81 0.94 2.67 -15.62
CA GLY A 81 2.36 2.37 -15.88
C GLY A 81 3.33 3.28 -15.12
N LEU A 82 4.57 2.82 -14.93
CA LEU A 82 5.65 3.57 -14.29
C LEU A 82 6.55 4.29 -15.31
N SER A 83 7.02 5.49 -14.97
CA SER A 83 8.01 6.23 -15.74
C SER A 83 9.40 6.06 -15.14
N TYR A 84 10.40 5.82 -15.99
CA TYR A 84 11.82 5.77 -15.59
C TYR A 84 12.67 6.82 -16.33
N VAL A 85 12.03 7.86 -16.85
CA VAL A 85 12.75 9.02 -17.43
C VAL A 85 13.55 9.74 -16.35
N GLU A 86 12.98 9.84 -15.14
CA GLU A 86 13.65 10.32 -13.95
C GLU A 86 14.23 9.16 -13.14
N THR A 87 15.31 9.41 -12.40
CA THR A 87 15.98 8.42 -11.53
C THR A 87 15.34 8.35 -10.15
N TRP A 88 14.01 8.37 -10.08
CA TRP A 88 13.29 8.34 -8.80
C TRP A 88 13.63 7.11 -7.93
N PRO A 89 13.90 5.88 -8.47
CA PRO A 89 14.28 4.75 -7.61
C PRO A 89 15.57 5.02 -6.85
N GLN A 90 16.59 5.54 -7.53
CA GLN A 90 17.88 5.88 -6.93
C GLN A 90 17.74 7.04 -5.93
N GLN A 91 16.93 8.04 -6.26
CA GLN A 91 16.63 9.15 -5.35
C GLN A 91 15.93 8.68 -4.08
N HIS A 92 14.97 7.74 -4.19
CA HIS A 92 14.28 7.15 -3.04
C HIS A 92 15.22 6.37 -2.14
N VAL A 93 16.06 5.49 -2.73
CA VAL A 93 17.09 4.77 -1.97
C VAL A 93 18.02 5.76 -1.26
N HIS A 94 18.54 6.77 -1.96
CA HIS A 94 19.40 7.78 -1.35
C HIS A 94 18.73 8.52 -0.19
N ALA A 95 17.47 8.92 -0.35
CA ALA A 95 16.70 9.59 0.70
C ALA A 95 16.50 8.69 1.94
N ILE A 96 16.19 7.41 1.73
CA ILE A 96 16.05 6.42 2.81
C ILE A 96 17.37 6.21 3.53
N ARG A 97 18.48 6.05 2.80
CA ARG A 97 19.84 5.94 3.39
C ARG A 97 20.19 7.17 4.22
N SER A 98 19.92 8.36 3.69
CA SER A 98 20.19 9.63 4.40
C SER A 98 19.32 9.79 5.64
N ALA A 99 18.08 9.34 5.62
CA ALA A 99 17.16 9.45 6.75
C ALA A 99 17.49 8.43 7.86
N TYR A 100 17.73 7.17 7.49
CA TYR A 100 17.74 6.07 8.44
C TYR A 100 19.09 5.37 8.58
N GLY A 101 20.14 5.78 7.88
CA GLY A 101 21.45 5.11 7.92
C GLY A 101 22.09 5.00 9.31
N ASN A 102 21.65 5.82 10.27
CA ASN A 102 22.09 5.79 11.66
C ASN A 102 21.08 5.14 12.63
N THR A 103 19.97 4.58 12.14
CA THR A 103 19.05 3.85 13.02
C THR A 103 19.60 2.46 13.36
N PRO A 104 19.28 1.91 14.55
CA PRO A 104 19.78 0.59 14.96
C PRO A 104 19.41 -0.53 13.99
N TRP A 105 18.27 -0.41 13.30
CA TRP A 105 17.71 -1.48 12.48
C TRP A 105 17.97 -1.35 10.98
N TYR A 106 18.66 -0.29 10.55
CA TYR A 106 18.90 0.02 9.13
C TYR A 106 19.46 -1.15 8.32
N ILE A 107 20.52 -1.77 8.83
CA ILE A 107 21.24 -2.85 8.15
C ILE A 107 20.38 -4.09 7.90
N HIS A 108 19.27 -4.26 8.64
CA HIS A 108 18.39 -5.42 8.50
C HIS A 108 17.39 -5.27 7.35
N TYR A 109 17.10 -4.04 6.90
CA TYR A 109 16.01 -3.77 5.97
C TYR A 109 16.46 -3.14 4.66
N ILE A 110 17.61 -2.43 4.65
CA ILE A 110 18.01 -1.63 3.49
C ILE A 110 18.20 -2.46 2.22
N ASP A 111 18.82 -3.64 2.29
CA ASP A 111 19.08 -4.47 1.11
C ASP A 111 17.77 -4.91 0.43
N GLU A 112 16.74 -5.23 1.22
CA GLU A 112 15.43 -5.59 0.67
C GLU A 112 14.69 -4.39 0.09
N ILE A 113 14.82 -3.21 0.71
CA ILE A 113 14.30 -1.95 0.18
C ILE A 113 14.95 -1.64 -1.16
N GLU A 114 16.26 -1.77 -1.27
CA GLU A 114 17.00 -1.51 -2.50
C GLU A 114 16.61 -2.51 -3.57
N ALA A 115 16.55 -3.80 -3.24
CA ALA A 115 16.13 -4.84 -4.17
C ALA A 115 14.71 -4.57 -4.73
N VAL A 116 13.76 -4.16 -3.89
CA VAL A 116 12.39 -3.89 -4.34
C VAL A 116 12.26 -2.55 -5.07
N VAL A 117 12.96 -1.49 -4.64
CA VAL A 117 12.82 -0.16 -5.26
C VAL A 117 13.57 -0.08 -6.59
N LEU A 118 14.77 -0.67 -6.68
CA LEU A 118 15.61 -0.61 -7.87
C LEU A 118 15.19 -1.61 -8.96
N LYS A 119 14.42 -2.65 -8.61
CA LYS A 119 13.81 -3.53 -9.60
C LYS A 119 12.89 -2.74 -10.51
N ARG A 120 12.97 -3.02 -11.82
CA ARG A 120 12.08 -2.39 -12.81
C ARG A 120 10.72 -3.08 -12.80
N TYR A 121 9.66 -2.30 -12.62
CA TYR A 121 8.27 -2.72 -12.71
C TYR A 121 7.60 -1.98 -13.86
N GLU A 122 6.71 -2.65 -14.59
CA GLU A 122 5.96 -1.99 -15.66
C GLU A 122 4.74 -1.25 -15.12
N ARG A 123 4.03 -1.86 -14.17
CA ARG A 123 2.79 -1.33 -13.60
C ARG A 123 2.99 -0.88 -12.16
N LEU A 124 2.28 0.18 -11.78
CA LEU A 124 2.28 0.74 -10.44
C LEU A 124 1.82 -0.30 -9.40
N VAL A 125 0.74 -1.03 -9.70
CA VAL A 125 0.19 -2.05 -8.80
C VAL A 125 1.19 -3.16 -8.44
N ASP A 126 2.10 -3.50 -9.35
CA ASP A 126 3.09 -4.55 -9.11
C ASP A 126 4.15 -4.08 -8.10
N LEU A 127 4.57 -2.82 -8.21
CA LEU A 127 5.46 -2.19 -7.22
C LEU A 127 4.76 -2.04 -5.87
N ASP A 128 3.53 -1.54 -5.85
CA ASP A 128 2.75 -1.34 -4.64
C ASP A 128 2.50 -2.66 -3.90
N LEU A 129 2.07 -3.72 -4.61
CA LEU A 129 1.90 -5.04 -4.02
C LEU A 129 3.21 -5.62 -3.50
N ALA A 130 4.34 -5.41 -4.21
CA ALA A 130 5.64 -5.89 -3.77
C ALA A 130 6.09 -5.19 -2.47
N THR A 131 6.01 -3.87 -2.40
CA THR A 131 6.39 -3.09 -1.21
C THR A 131 5.44 -3.35 -0.03
N MET A 132 4.15 -3.55 -0.30
CA MET A 132 3.17 -3.90 0.71
C MET A 132 3.43 -5.28 1.31
N ARG A 133 3.69 -6.30 0.47
CA ARG A 133 4.06 -7.64 0.93
C ARG A 133 5.37 -7.64 1.71
N LEU A 134 6.32 -6.80 1.31
CA LEU A 134 7.58 -6.63 2.03
C LEU A 134 7.35 -6.03 3.43
N GLY A 135 6.53 -4.99 3.55
CA GLY A 135 6.14 -4.45 4.85
C GLY A 135 5.42 -5.47 5.73
N MET A 136 4.52 -6.28 5.15
CA MET A 136 3.87 -7.38 5.87
C MET A 136 4.85 -8.44 6.35
N LYS A 137 5.86 -8.77 5.55
CA LYS A 137 6.94 -9.70 5.92
C LYS A 137 7.70 -9.17 7.14
N TRP A 138 8.16 -7.92 7.11
CA TRP A 138 8.91 -7.32 8.23
C TRP A 138 8.11 -7.28 9.52
N LEU A 139 6.81 -7.03 9.41
CA LEU A 139 5.90 -6.98 10.55
C LEU A 139 5.38 -8.37 10.97
N GLY A 140 5.73 -9.45 10.28
CA GLY A 140 5.23 -10.80 10.57
C GLY A 140 3.71 -10.93 10.47
N LEU A 141 3.07 -10.15 9.59
CA LEU A 141 1.62 -10.16 9.42
C LEU A 141 1.17 -11.43 8.70
N LYS A 142 0.15 -12.09 9.26
CA LYS A 142 -0.48 -13.31 8.72
C LYS A 142 -1.78 -13.03 7.96
N THR A 143 -2.11 -11.76 7.78
CA THR A 143 -3.31 -11.31 7.06
C THR A 143 -3.31 -11.87 5.64
N GLU A 144 -4.39 -12.52 5.25
CA GLU A 144 -4.59 -13.00 3.89
C GLU A 144 -4.85 -11.82 2.96
N LEU A 145 -3.98 -11.63 1.95
CA LEU A 145 -4.17 -10.67 0.87
C LEU A 145 -4.82 -11.35 -0.33
N VAL A 146 -6.08 -11.01 -0.62
CA VAL A 146 -6.75 -11.39 -1.87
C VAL A 146 -6.69 -10.24 -2.85
N VAL A 147 -6.19 -10.47 -4.06
CA VAL A 147 -6.15 -9.45 -5.12
C VAL A 147 -7.39 -9.62 -6.00
N ALA A 148 -8.13 -8.54 -6.21
CA ALA A 148 -9.26 -8.48 -7.13
C ALA A 148 -8.86 -7.70 -8.39
N GLU A 149 -8.83 -8.39 -9.53
CA GLU A 149 -8.48 -7.81 -10.84
C GLU A 149 -9.54 -6.83 -11.35
N GLU A 150 -10.81 -7.15 -11.08
CA GLU A 150 -11.97 -6.34 -11.44
C GLU A 150 -12.46 -5.48 -10.28
N TYR A 151 -13.13 -4.37 -10.61
CA TYR A 151 -13.65 -3.43 -9.65
C TYR A 151 -14.62 -4.12 -8.68
N VAL A 152 -14.31 -4.07 -7.38
CA VAL A 152 -15.15 -4.68 -6.36
C VAL A 152 -16.38 -3.80 -6.12
N VAL A 153 -17.55 -4.35 -6.43
CA VAL A 153 -18.86 -3.74 -6.18
C VAL A 153 -19.42 -4.22 -4.84
N GLN A 154 -19.98 -3.28 -4.07
CA GLN A 154 -20.63 -3.59 -2.81
C GLN A 154 -21.86 -4.47 -3.05
N GLY A 155 -21.83 -5.71 -2.56
CA GLY A 155 -22.90 -6.71 -2.73
C GLY A 155 -22.60 -7.87 -3.69
N ALA A 156 -21.50 -7.82 -4.47
CA ALA A 156 -21.19 -8.82 -5.51
C ALA A 156 -20.21 -9.93 -5.06
N LEU A 157 -19.74 -9.92 -3.81
CA LEU A 157 -18.74 -10.89 -3.33
C LEU A 157 -19.30 -12.30 -3.02
N SER A 158 -20.60 -12.55 -3.21
CA SER A 158 -21.15 -13.92 -3.08
C SER A 158 -20.67 -14.83 -4.20
N ASP A 159 -20.35 -14.29 -5.37
CA ASP A 159 -20.23 -15.11 -6.59
C ASP A 159 -18.79 -15.25 -7.10
N ALA A 160 -17.88 -14.33 -6.73
CA ALA A 160 -16.55 -14.21 -7.36
C ALA A 160 -15.41 -14.96 -6.64
N LEU A 161 -15.62 -15.50 -5.43
CA LEU A 161 -14.55 -16.12 -4.63
C LEU A 161 -14.53 -17.66 -4.66
N CYS A 162 -15.41 -18.31 -5.44
CA CYS A 162 -15.47 -19.76 -5.59
C CYS A 162 -15.45 -20.17 -7.07
N ALA A 163 -14.27 -20.34 -7.65
CA ALA A 163 -14.10 -21.28 -8.75
C ALA A 163 -12.71 -21.91 -8.66
N PRO A 164 -12.67 -23.23 -8.45
CA PRO A 164 -12.25 -24.05 -9.57
C PRO A 164 -13.27 -25.15 -9.91
N SER A 165 -13.20 -25.58 -11.17
CA SER A 165 -13.75 -26.81 -11.78
C SER A 165 -15.20 -26.84 -12.27
N THR A 166 -15.30 -26.92 -13.60
CA THR A 166 -16.11 -27.84 -14.42
C THR A 166 -17.34 -28.52 -13.81
N ASP A 167 -18.47 -28.21 -14.46
CA ASP A 167 -19.56 -29.09 -14.90
C ASP A 167 -20.55 -29.72 -13.89
N ALA A 168 -21.79 -29.81 -14.37
CA ALA A 168 -22.94 -30.58 -13.90
C ALA A 168 -23.60 -30.18 -12.57
N GLY A 169 -24.61 -29.31 -12.72
CA GLY A 169 -25.92 -29.36 -12.04
C GLY A 169 -25.98 -29.84 -10.59
N ARG A 170 -26.06 -28.89 -9.64
CA ARG A 170 -26.68 -29.10 -8.33
C ARG A 170 -27.39 -27.84 -7.87
N ILE A 171 -28.61 -28.03 -7.36
CA ILE A 171 -29.45 -27.05 -6.69
C ILE A 171 -28.66 -26.52 -5.48
N GLY A 172 -28.15 -25.28 -5.59
CA GLY A 172 -27.37 -24.63 -4.55
C GLY A 172 -28.27 -24.05 -3.47
N HIS A 173 -28.15 -24.57 -2.26
CA HIS A 173 -28.66 -23.97 -1.04
C HIS A 173 -28.18 -22.50 -0.98
N GLN A 174 -29.12 -21.56 -0.80
CA GLN A 174 -28.78 -20.16 -0.53
C GLN A 174 -28.13 -20.08 0.86
N THR A 175 -26.81 -20.21 0.94
CA THR A 175 -26.07 -19.83 2.14
C THR A 175 -25.95 -18.31 2.15
N SER A 176 -26.82 -17.69 2.94
CA SER A 176 -26.87 -16.27 3.23
C SER A 176 -25.68 -15.79 4.07
N ASP A 177 -24.45 -15.96 3.59
CA ASP A 177 -23.30 -15.27 4.17
C ASP A 177 -23.16 -13.92 3.49
N ASN A 178 -24.01 -12.98 3.89
CA ASN A 178 -23.95 -11.57 3.50
C ASN A 178 -22.68 -10.94 4.11
N LYS A 179 -21.52 -11.26 3.54
CA LYS A 179 -20.20 -10.85 4.06
C LYS A 179 -20.01 -9.36 3.80
N GLN A 180 -20.43 -8.55 4.76
CA GLN A 180 -20.44 -7.10 4.68
C GLN A 180 -19.02 -6.56 4.40
N ILE A 181 -18.86 -5.86 3.27
CA ILE A 181 -17.62 -5.24 2.82
C ILE A 181 -17.43 -3.90 3.56
N LEU A 182 -16.20 -3.59 3.94
CA LEU A 182 -15.81 -2.26 4.40
C LEU A 182 -14.93 -1.60 3.33
N ASP A 183 -15.50 -0.69 2.54
CA ASP A 183 -14.77 -0.01 1.47
C ASP A 183 -13.91 1.15 2.02
N LEU A 184 -12.59 1.02 1.90
CA LEU A 184 -11.61 1.98 2.42
C LEU A 184 -10.66 2.50 1.32
N ARG A 185 -10.94 2.21 0.05
CA ARG A 185 -10.11 2.54 -1.12
C ARG A 185 -9.72 4.02 -1.20
N THR A 186 -10.64 4.92 -0.85
CA THR A 186 -10.43 6.38 -0.96
C THR A 186 -10.22 7.08 0.39
N THR A 187 -10.30 6.30 1.47
CA THR A 187 -10.36 6.83 2.85
C THR A 187 -8.98 6.88 3.48
N LEU A 188 -8.14 5.87 3.26
CA LEU A 188 -6.72 5.93 3.59
C LEU A 188 -5.99 6.83 2.59
N HIS A 189 -5.90 8.12 2.92
CA HIS A 189 -5.32 9.13 2.04
C HIS A 189 -4.44 10.12 2.81
N PRO A 190 -3.23 10.47 2.33
CA PRO A 190 -2.25 11.28 3.06
C PRO A 190 -2.73 12.69 3.40
N LYS A 191 -3.73 13.20 2.66
CA LYS A 191 -4.33 14.53 2.84
C LYS A 191 -5.73 14.53 3.48
N LYS A 192 -6.28 13.36 3.82
CA LYS A 192 -7.59 13.23 4.47
C LYS A 192 -7.38 12.80 5.94
N PRO A 193 -8.28 13.14 6.86
CA PRO A 193 -8.24 12.58 8.22
C PRO A 193 -8.37 11.05 8.16
N LEU A 194 -7.93 10.36 9.23
CA LEU A 194 -8.13 8.92 9.35
C LEU A 194 -9.64 8.62 9.42
N PRO A 195 -10.10 7.52 8.80
CA PRO A 195 -11.48 7.09 8.97
C PRO A 195 -11.78 6.80 10.45
N PRO A 196 -13.04 6.97 10.90
CA PRO A 196 -13.46 6.57 12.25
C PRO A 196 -13.19 5.11 12.59
N ALA A 197 -13.12 4.23 11.57
CA ALA A 197 -12.78 2.82 11.73
C ALA A 197 -11.30 2.56 12.07
N LEU A 198 -10.43 3.57 12.02
CA LEU A 198 -8.99 3.45 12.22
C LEU A 198 -8.51 4.39 13.33
N THR A 199 -7.84 3.81 14.31
CA THR A 199 -7.14 4.57 15.34
C THR A 199 -5.74 4.97 14.86
N ALA A 200 -5.32 6.19 15.20
CA ALA A 200 -3.95 6.62 14.98
C ALA A 200 -2.99 5.67 15.70
N ALA A 201 -1.81 5.46 15.10
CA ALA A 201 -0.77 4.69 15.76
C ALA A 201 -0.32 5.40 17.05
N PRO A 202 -0.05 4.67 18.14
CA PRO A 202 0.62 5.27 19.28
C PRO A 202 2.01 5.79 18.85
N PRO A 203 2.54 6.83 19.51
CA PRO A 203 3.91 7.26 19.30
C PRO A 203 4.89 6.12 19.50
N TYR A 204 5.90 6.05 18.63
CA TYR A 204 7.02 5.12 18.72
C TYR A 204 8.31 5.92 18.56
N PRO A 205 9.46 5.39 19.02
CA PRO A 205 10.73 6.10 18.91
C PRO A 205 11.02 6.48 17.46
N GLN A 206 11.40 7.72 17.20
CA GLN A 206 11.86 8.17 15.88
C GLN A 206 13.22 8.84 16.01
N ILE A 207 14.16 8.52 15.12
CA ILE A 207 15.55 9.01 15.16
C ILE A 207 15.66 10.55 15.16
N PHE A 208 14.68 11.26 14.61
CA PHE A 208 14.65 12.73 14.58
C PHE A 208 13.56 13.32 15.49
N GLU A 209 13.05 12.56 16.46
CA GLU A 209 12.04 13.02 17.41
C GLU A 209 12.55 14.20 18.26
N ASP A 210 13.85 14.23 18.56
CA ASP A 210 14.52 15.33 19.27
C ASP A 210 14.39 16.69 18.57
N ARG A 211 14.36 16.68 17.23
CA ARG A 211 14.30 17.87 16.38
C ARG A 211 12.90 18.23 15.91
N HIS A 212 12.10 17.23 15.54
CA HIS A 212 10.82 17.44 14.86
C HIS A 212 9.61 17.00 15.69
N GLY A 213 9.83 16.43 16.87
CA GLY A 213 8.82 15.70 17.62
C GLY A 213 8.39 14.42 16.92
N PHE A 214 7.41 13.73 17.50
CA PHE A 214 6.80 12.56 16.85
C PHE A 214 6.02 12.99 15.60
N VAL A 215 6.37 12.40 14.46
CA VAL A 215 5.68 12.64 13.18
C VAL A 215 4.76 11.44 12.88
N PRO A 216 3.43 11.62 12.96
CA PRO A 216 2.50 10.53 12.70
C PRO A 216 2.34 10.27 11.19
N ARG A 217 1.72 9.12 10.86
CA ARG A 217 1.35 8.73 9.49
C ARG A 217 2.53 8.61 8.52
N LEU A 218 3.70 8.28 9.03
CA LEU A 218 4.85 7.87 8.23
C LEU A 218 4.69 6.44 7.73
N SER A 219 5.58 6.05 6.82
CA SER A 219 5.59 4.74 6.18
C SER A 219 5.97 3.62 7.13
N VAL A 220 5.72 2.38 6.69
CA VAL A 220 6.26 1.18 7.36
C VAL A 220 7.79 1.19 7.42
N ILE A 221 8.47 1.85 6.48
CA ILE A 221 9.94 1.98 6.52
C ILE A 221 10.34 2.72 7.79
N ASP A 222 9.71 3.87 8.06
CA ASP A 222 10.01 4.66 9.26
C ASP A 222 9.84 3.81 10.54
N LEU A 223 8.72 3.08 10.62
CA LEU A 223 8.42 2.25 11.77
C LEU A 223 9.48 1.16 11.97
N VAL A 224 9.79 0.35 10.96
CA VAL A 224 10.71 -0.79 11.14
C VAL A 224 12.16 -0.33 11.33
N MET A 225 12.54 0.79 10.71
CA MET A 225 13.87 1.37 10.85
C MET A 225 14.14 1.84 12.29
N ASN A 226 13.12 2.36 12.97
CA ASN A 226 13.28 2.86 14.34
C ASN A 226 12.91 1.83 15.42
N ALA A 227 11.83 1.07 15.23
CA ALA A 227 11.30 0.16 16.25
C ALA A 227 11.73 -1.31 16.05
N GLY A 228 12.17 -1.70 14.85
CA GLY A 228 12.64 -3.06 14.59
C GLY A 228 11.64 -4.15 15.00
N PRO A 229 12.03 -5.15 15.81
CA PRO A 229 11.15 -6.22 16.29
C PRO A 229 9.91 -5.73 17.04
N GLU A 230 9.99 -4.57 17.70
CA GLU A 230 8.85 -3.98 18.45
C GLU A 230 7.80 -3.37 17.52
N ALA A 231 8.10 -3.19 16.23
CA ALA A 231 7.17 -2.60 15.26
C ALA A 231 5.81 -3.30 15.21
N LEU A 232 5.80 -4.64 15.34
CA LEU A 232 4.55 -5.41 15.37
C LEU A 232 3.71 -5.09 16.62
N ALA A 233 4.34 -4.92 17.78
CA ALA A 233 3.63 -4.54 19.00
C ALA A 233 2.99 -3.15 18.85
N MET A 234 3.73 -2.19 18.26
CA MET A 234 3.24 -0.82 18.04
C MET A 234 2.00 -0.75 17.12
N ILE A 235 1.89 -1.63 16.14
CA ILE A 235 0.72 -1.67 15.25
C ILE A 235 -0.46 -2.50 15.79
N ARG A 236 -0.25 -3.25 16.88
CA ARG A 236 -1.30 -4.03 17.55
C ARG A 236 -1.82 -3.37 18.83
N ALA A 237 -1.04 -2.46 19.40
CA ALA A 237 -1.43 -1.64 20.56
C ALA A 237 -2.63 -0.75 20.28
#